data_AF-A0A661SA11-F1
#
_entry.id   AF-A0A661SA11-F1
#
_cell.length_a   1.000
_cell.length_b   1.000
_cell.length_c   1.000
_cell.angle_alpha   90.00
_cell.angle_beta   90.00
_cell.angle_gamma   90.00
#
_symmetry.space_group_name_H-M   'P 1'
#
loop_
_entity.id
_entity.type
_entity.pdbx_description
1 polymer ?
#
loop_
_entity_poly.entity_id
_entity_poly.type
_entity_poly.pdbx_seq_one_letter_code
_entity_poly.pdbx_strand_id
1 'polypeptide(L)'
;METTDKPRTVRILSDHKIEGWAILLWQTITTEGWSDLSPMELVMFSDIGLSDNINDRVLWRFAQAQKMILLTANRNMEGDDSLEQTIHNENTLNSRSPSGAIFIRKATG
;
A
#
# COMPACT_ATOMS: atom_id res chain seq x y z
N MET A 1 -12.67 6.08 -32.65
CA MET A 1 -11.39 5.57 -32.11
C MET A 1 -11.61 5.33 -30.63
N GLU A 2 -11.98 4.10 -30.29
CA GLU A 2 -12.41 3.70 -28.95
C GLU A 2 -11.15 3.57 -28.09
N THR A 3 -10.89 4.53 -27.21
CA THR A 3 -9.87 4.36 -26.17
C THR A 3 -10.44 3.39 -25.15
N THR A 4 -10.24 2.10 -25.36
CA THR A 4 -10.45 1.11 -24.29
C THR A 4 -9.46 1.44 -23.18
N ASP A 5 -9.87 2.22 -22.18
CA ASP A 5 -9.11 2.45 -20.94
C ASP A 5 -9.01 1.08 -20.27
N LYS A 6 -7.91 0.37 -20.53
CA LYS A 6 -7.63 -0.93 -19.92
C LYS A 6 -7.72 -0.74 -18.40
N PRO A 7 -8.50 -1.57 -17.68
CA PRO A 7 -8.68 -1.39 -16.25
C PRO A 7 -7.31 -1.38 -15.58
N ARG A 8 -7.03 -0.32 -14.82
CA ARG A 8 -5.76 -0.18 -14.11
C ARG A 8 -5.76 -1.20 -12.98
N THR A 9 -4.81 -2.12 -13.01
CA THR A 9 -4.58 -3.04 -11.89
C THR A 9 -4.21 -2.25 -10.65
N VAL A 10 -4.97 -2.43 -9.57
CA VAL A 10 -4.67 -1.85 -8.26
C VAL A 10 -3.58 -2.67 -7.62
N ARG A 11 -2.44 -2.06 -7.34
CA ARG A 11 -1.30 -2.75 -6.71
C ARG A 11 -1.20 -2.32 -5.25
N ILE A 12 -1.21 -3.30 -4.36
CA ILE A 12 -1.18 -3.10 -2.91
C ILE A 12 0.17 -3.61 -2.40
N LEU A 13 1.04 -2.70 -1.96
CA LEU A 13 2.33 -3.02 -1.38
C LEU A 13 2.17 -3.34 0.11
N SER A 14 2.51 -4.56 0.52
CA SER A 14 2.51 -4.94 1.93
C SER A 14 3.82 -4.57 2.60
N ASP A 15 3.74 -3.89 3.74
CA ASP A 15 4.87 -3.73 4.65
C ASP A 15 5.28 -5.09 5.24
N HIS A 16 6.58 -5.39 5.18
CA HIS A 16 7.18 -6.60 5.73
C HIS A 16 6.71 -6.92 7.17
N LYS A 17 6.45 -5.92 8.04
CA LYS A 17 6.02 -6.17 9.42
C LYS A 17 4.65 -6.84 9.54
N ILE A 18 3.83 -6.79 8.48
CA ILE A 18 2.46 -7.32 8.49
C ILE A 18 2.23 -8.38 7.41
N GLU A 19 3.27 -8.93 6.80
CA GLU A 19 3.16 -9.84 5.66
C GLU A 19 2.16 -10.98 5.92
N GLY A 20 2.22 -11.63 7.09
CA GLY A 20 1.28 -12.69 7.45
C GLY A 20 -0.19 -12.21 7.51
N TRP A 21 -0.44 -11.00 8.02
CA TRP A 21 -1.78 -10.41 8.03
C TRP A 21 -2.24 -9.98 6.64
N ALA A 22 -1.32 -9.49 5.81
CA ALA A 22 -1.62 -9.12 4.43
C ALA A 22 -1.99 -10.35 3.58
N ILE A 23 -1.32 -11.49 3.79
CA ILE A 23 -1.67 -12.75 3.14
C ILE A 23 -3.09 -13.18 3.54
N LEU A 24 -3.42 -13.16 4.84
CA LEU A 24 -4.76 -13.55 5.31
C LEU A 24 -5.85 -12.63 4.76
N LEU A 25 -5.59 -11.31 4.75
CA LEU A 25 -6.50 -10.33 4.16
C LEU A 25 -6.71 -10.61 2.67
N TRP A 26 -5.63 -10.90 1.94
CA TRP A 26 -5.68 -11.18 0.51
C TRP A 26 -6.41 -12.49 0.18
N GLN A 27 -6.17 -13.54 0.95
CA GLN A 27 -6.94 -14.79 0.85
C GLN A 27 -8.42 -14.53 1.05
N THR A 28 -8.78 -13.67 2.02
CA THR A 28 -10.19 -13.28 2.23
C THR A 28 -10.75 -12.53 1.02
N ILE A 29 -10.06 -11.50 0.54
CA ILE A 29 -10.48 -10.70 -0.64
C ILE A 29 -10.70 -11.59 -1.88
N THR A 30 -9.78 -12.51 -2.14
CA THR A 30 -9.85 -13.43 -3.29
C THR A 30 -10.94 -14.48 -3.12
N THR A 31 -11.12 -15.03 -1.92
CA THR A 31 -12.16 -16.03 -1.63
C THR A 31 -13.57 -15.44 -1.74
N GLU A 32 -13.74 -14.18 -1.33
CA GLU A 32 -15.01 -13.46 -1.41
C GLU A 32 -15.29 -12.89 -2.83
N GLY A 33 -14.42 -13.15 -3.81
CA GLY A 33 -14.61 -12.76 -5.21
C GLY A 33 -14.43 -11.26 -5.48
N TRP A 34 -13.83 -10.50 -4.56
CA TRP A 34 -13.65 -9.05 -4.75
C TRP A 34 -12.63 -8.73 -5.85
N SER A 35 -11.69 -9.65 -6.10
CA SER A 35 -10.76 -9.57 -7.24
C SER A 35 -11.46 -9.58 -8.60
N ASP A 36 -12.69 -10.09 -8.68
CA ASP A 36 -13.46 -10.14 -9.92
C ASP A 36 -14.10 -8.79 -10.27
N LEU A 37 -14.25 -7.90 -9.27
CA LEU A 37 -14.81 -6.57 -9.43
C LEU A 37 -13.79 -5.57 -10.00
N SER A 38 -12.51 -5.76 -9.68
CA SER A 38 -11.41 -4.93 -10.18
C SER A 38 -10.10 -5.70 -10.15
N PRO A 39 -9.28 -5.66 -11.23
CA PRO A 39 -7.96 -6.28 -11.21
C PRO A 39 -7.12 -5.71 -10.08
N MET A 40 -6.62 -6.58 -9.21
CA MET A 40 -5.83 -6.21 -8.05
C MET A 40 -4.70 -7.20 -7.83
N GLU A 41 -3.60 -6.72 -7.26
CA GLU A 41 -2.40 -7.48 -6.98
C GLU A 41 -1.86 -7.11 -5.58
N LEU A 42 -1.57 -8.11 -4.75
CA LEU A 42 -0.76 -7.93 -3.55
C LEU A 42 0.72 -8.09 -3.93
N VAL A 43 1.53 -7.10 -3.54
CA VAL A 43 2.97 -7.06 -3.79
C VAL A 43 3.69 -7.06 -2.44
N MET A 44 4.64 -7.98 -2.27
CA MET A 44 5.52 -8.06 -1.11
C MET A 44 6.84 -7.36 -1.38
N PHE A 45 7.60 -7.03 -0.32
CA PHE A 45 8.93 -6.45 -0.48
C PHE A 45 9.88 -7.38 -1.25
N SER A 46 9.77 -8.68 -1.00
CA SER A 46 10.51 -9.74 -1.68
C SER A 46 10.26 -9.77 -3.19
N ASP A 47 9.03 -9.49 -3.64
CA ASP A 47 8.65 -9.48 -5.06
C ASP A 47 9.37 -8.39 -5.87
N ILE A 48 9.75 -7.30 -5.20
CA ILE A 48 10.36 -6.11 -5.81
C ILE A 48 11.77 -5.81 -5.30
N GLY A 49 12.36 -6.72 -4.51
CA GLY A 49 13.71 -6.59 -3.98
C GLY A 49 13.90 -5.42 -3.01
N LEU A 50 12.85 -4.98 -2.31
CA LEU A 50 12.96 -3.97 -1.27
C LEU A 50 13.59 -4.56 -0.01
N SER A 51 14.41 -3.76 0.68
CA SER A 51 14.98 -4.13 1.98
C SER A 51 13.92 -4.02 3.07
N ASP A 52 13.87 -5.02 3.97
CA ASP A 52 12.98 -5.01 5.13
C ASP A 52 13.25 -3.85 6.08
N ASN A 53 14.46 -3.29 6.06
CA ASN A 53 14.88 -2.15 6.87
C ASN A 53 14.81 -0.80 6.14
N ILE A 54 14.10 -0.74 5.00
CA ILE A 54 13.90 0.52 4.28
C ILE A 54 13.25 1.58 5.18
N ASN A 55 13.72 2.82 5.04
CA ASN A 55 13.18 3.97 5.75
C ASN A 55 11.76 4.32 5.25
N ASP A 56 10.86 4.69 6.16
CA ASP A 56 9.45 4.97 5.89
C ASP A 56 9.23 6.03 4.80
N ARG A 57 10.05 7.09 4.78
CA ARG A 57 9.99 8.14 3.75
C ARG A 57 10.38 7.61 2.37
N VAL A 58 11.40 6.77 2.32
CA VAL A 58 11.85 6.14 1.06
C VAL A 58 10.79 5.15 0.57
N LEU A 59 10.22 4.36 1.47
CA LEU A 59 9.12 3.44 1.19
C LEU A 59 7.89 4.17 0.63
N TRP A 60 7.50 5.29 1.27
CA TRP A 60 6.37 6.11 0.83
C TRP A 60 6.59 6.68 -0.57
N ARG A 61 7.75 7.29 -0.81
CA ARG A 61 8.10 7.84 -2.13
C ARG A 61 8.16 6.77 -3.21
N PHE A 62 8.66 5.58 -2.87
CA PHE A 62 8.64 4.45 -3.77
C PHE A 62 7.21 4.05 -4.14
N ALA A 63 6.34 3.87 -3.14
CA ALA A 63 4.94 3.49 -3.37
C ALA A 63 4.20 4.54 -4.22
N GLN A 64 4.40 5.83 -3.94
CA GLN A 64 3.87 6.94 -4.74
C GLN A 64 4.36 6.92 -6.19
N ALA A 65 5.67 6.76 -6.40
CA ALA A 65 6.27 6.71 -7.74
C ALA A 65 5.75 5.52 -8.55
N GLN A 66 5.48 4.38 -7.90
CA GLN A 66 4.95 3.17 -8.51
C GLN A 66 3.42 3.11 -8.57
N LYS A 67 2.72 4.14 -8.08
CA LYS A 67 1.25 4.22 -8.00
C LYS A 67 0.62 3.06 -7.20
N MET A 68 1.27 2.67 -6.12
CA MET A 68 0.85 1.59 -5.23
C MET A 68 0.10 2.13 -4.01
N ILE A 69 -0.80 1.31 -3.48
CA ILE A 69 -1.41 1.51 -2.17
C ILE A 69 -0.53 0.81 -1.13
N LEU A 70 -0.07 1.53 -0.10
CA LEU A 70 0.73 0.94 0.97
C LEU A 70 -0.18 0.36 2.06
N LEU A 71 -0.04 -0.92 2.37
CA LEU A 71 -0.69 -1.60 3.49
C LEU A 71 0.32 -1.77 4.62
N THR A 72 0.05 -1.21 5.79
CA THR A 72 0.98 -1.21 6.92
C THR A 72 0.23 -1.18 8.26
N ALA A 73 0.85 -1.66 9.34
CA ALA A 73 0.34 -1.48 10.71
C ALA A 73 0.87 -0.20 11.39
N ASN A 74 1.40 0.75 10.61
CA ASN A 74 2.19 1.90 11.05
C ASN A 74 3.53 1.48 11.69
N ARG A 75 4.63 1.79 11.01
CA ARG A 75 5.96 1.28 11.38
C ARG A 75 6.54 1.89 12.65
N ASN A 76 6.06 3.05 13.11
CA ASN A 76 6.42 3.66 14.40
C ASN A 76 5.40 4.74 14.84
N MET A 77 5.13 4.77 16.15
CA MET A 77 4.54 5.93 16.83
C MET A 77 5.65 6.95 17.10
N GLU A 78 5.46 8.15 16.55
CA GLU A 78 6.16 9.40 16.86
C GLU A 78 7.59 9.61 16.34
N GLY A 79 7.79 10.79 15.75
CA GLY A 79 9.05 11.26 15.16
C GLY A 79 8.82 11.93 13.79
N ASP A 80 9.66 12.91 13.45
CA ASP A 80 9.56 13.75 12.24
C ASP A 80 9.67 12.93 10.92
N ASP A 81 10.19 11.71 10.98
CA ASP A 81 10.32 10.77 9.85
C ASP A 81 9.34 9.58 9.92
N SER A 82 8.33 9.63 10.79
CA SER A 82 7.27 8.61 10.80
C SER A 82 6.52 8.57 9.46
N LEU A 83 6.02 7.39 9.10
CA LEU A 83 5.23 7.22 7.89
C LEU A 83 3.97 8.13 7.88
N GLU A 84 3.30 8.26 9.03
CA GLU A 84 2.14 9.15 9.17
C GLU A 84 2.50 10.61 8.91
N GLN A 85 3.60 11.11 9.50
CA GLN A 85 4.05 12.48 9.27
C GLN A 85 4.53 12.68 7.83
N THR A 86 5.17 11.67 7.24
CA THR A 86 5.58 11.69 5.83
C THR A 86 4.37 11.81 4.92
N ILE A 87 3.33 11.01 5.16
CA ILE A 87 2.08 11.09 4.40
C ILE A 87 1.46 12.47 4.62
N HIS A 88 1.36 12.98 5.85
CA HIS A 88 0.80 14.31 6.09
C HIS A 88 1.56 15.43 5.35
N ASN A 89 2.89 15.39 5.36
CA ASN A 89 3.74 16.40 4.74
C ASN A 89 3.81 16.30 3.21
N GLU A 90 3.82 15.09 2.68
CA GLU A 90 4.10 14.82 1.26
C GLU A 90 2.83 14.49 0.45
N ASN A 91 1.69 14.25 1.10
CA ASN A 91 0.41 14.04 0.43
C ASN A 91 -0.13 15.38 -0.11
N THR A 92 0.30 15.71 -1.32
CA THR A 92 -0.27 16.84 -2.06
C THR A 92 -1.62 16.43 -2.63
N LEU A 93 -2.66 17.25 -2.42
CA LEU A 93 -4.01 17.10 -3.00
C LEU A 93 -4.02 17.21 -4.55
N ASN A 94 -2.85 17.22 -5.16
CA ASN A 94 -2.61 17.63 -6.52
C ASN A 94 -2.25 16.34 -7.28
N SER A 95 -3.13 15.95 -8.19
CA SER A 95 -2.94 14.84 -9.14
C SER A 95 -3.51 13.51 -8.68
N ARG A 96 -4.63 13.19 -9.34
CA ARG A 96 -5.20 11.89 -9.72
C ARG A 96 -4.16 10.74 -9.81
N SER A 97 -3.59 10.34 -8.68
CA SER A 97 -2.75 9.16 -8.52
C SER A 97 -3.43 8.28 -7.48
N PRO A 98 -3.66 6.98 -7.73
CA PRO A 98 -4.36 6.08 -6.79
C PRO A 98 -3.50 5.70 -5.58
N SER A 99 -2.53 6.54 -5.23
CA SER A 99 -1.49 6.24 -4.25
C SER A 99 -1.94 6.72 -2.88
N GLY A 100 -2.18 5.78 -1.97
CA GLY A 100 -2.65 6.03 -0.61
C GLY A 100 -2.05 5.03 0.37
N ALA A 101 -2.30 5.21 1.66
CA ALA A 101 -1.90 4.25 2.69
C ALA A 101 -3.13 3.75 3.46
N ILE A 102 -3.18 2.44 3.70
CA ILE A 102 -4.14 1.77 4.57
C ILE A 102 -3.41 1.37 5.84
N PHE A 103 -3.87 1.93 6.96
CA PHE A 103 -3.34 1.63 8.28
C PHE A 103 -4.19 0.56 8.97
N ILE A 104 -3.60 -0.61 9.21
CA ILE A 104 -4.21 -1.66 10.03
C ILE A 104 -3.90 -1.34 11.50
N ARG A 105 -4.90 -0.86 12.25
CA ARG A 105 -4.79 -0.67 13.71
C ARG A 105 -5.48 -1.81 14.43
N LYS A 106 -4.91 -2.24 15.57
CA LYS A 106 -5.65 -3.12 16.48
C LYS A 106 -6.86 -2.36 17.02
N ALA A 107 -8.02 -3.01 17.08
CA ALA A 107 -9.15 -2.48 17.81
C ALA A 107 -8.76 -2.44 19.30
N THR A 108 -8.68 -1.24 19.87
CA THR A 108 -8.64 -1.04 21.32
C THR A 108 -9.98 -1.50 21.87
N GLY A 109 -9.97 -2.60 22.62
CA GLY A 109 -11.10 -3.06 23.42
C GLY A 109 -11.21 -2.32 24.74
#